data_AF-A0A348DGV8-F1
#
_entry.id   AF-A0A348DGV8-F1
#
_cell.length_a   1.000
_cell.length_b   1.000
_cell.length_c   1.000
_cell.angle_alpha   90.00
_cell.angle_beta   90.00
_cell.angle_gamma   90.00
#
_symmetry.space_group_name_H-M   'P 1'
#
loop_
_entity.id
_entity.type
_entity.pdbx_description
1 polymer ?
#
loop_
_entity_poly.entity_id
_entity_poly.type
_entity_poly.pdbx_seq_one_letter_code
_entity_poly.pdbx_strand_id
1 'polypeptide(L)'
;MSLLVKTQGKSFSAISTEVDQIIGNDYRHEKIPVHSSAARLRQRTISKFAKLAPLRGTAGAGYLQHRGITRLPADAIRFCDKQRHAGKVYQALYALATDDKGELCYLHRTLLEGEHKAPLGESAKRQKSMQEENYLEYARSVAIRMFPVSSTLGIAEGIETALSCYQIYGVNTWAVMNSNFMKKFRAPAGVKHLVVFADMDRHSATGQAAAFECAHANLLAKNDLLKVSVRWPDNGDFNDMLQNGDQVRELVFTKKQQVAA
;
A
#
# COMPACT_ATOMS: atom_id res chain seq x y z
N MET A 1 36.31 -5.88 -39.09
CA MET A 1 36.74 -4.78 -38.20
C MET A 1 38.13 -4.94 -37.60
N SER A 2 38.64 -6.13 -37.25
CA SER A 2 39.99 -6.25 -36.65
C SER A 2 41.14 -5.84 -37.58
N LEU A 3 40.98 -5.98 -38.90
CA LEU A 3 41.97 -5.57 -39.90
C LEU A 3 42.16 -4.05 -39.92
N LEU A 4 41.08 -3.27 -39.91
CA LEU A 4 41.10 -1.80 -39.95
C LEU A 4 41.71 -1.18 -38.69
N VAL A 5 41.42 -1.77 -37.52
CA VAL A 5 42.02 -1.34 -36.24
C VAL A 5 43.53 -1.53 -36.24
N LYS A 6 44.01 -2.65 -36.81
CA LYS A 6 45.45 -2.96 -36.89
C LYS A 6 46.18 -2.11 -37.94
N THR A 7 45.53 -1.73 -39.03
CA THR A 7 46.17 -0.96 -40.11
C THR A 7 46.11 0.55 -39.92
N GLN A 8 45.09 1.09 -39.25
CA GLN A 8 44.94 2.53 -39.04
C GLN A 8 45.35 3.02 -37.65
N GLY A 9 45.61 2.12 -36.69
CA GLY A 9 46.04 2.49 -35.33
C GLY A 9 45.00 3.24 -34.49
N LYS A 10 43.77 3.41 -35.00
CA LYS A 10 42.65 4.06 -34.30
C LYS A 10 41.90 3.05 -33.43
N SER A 11 41.21 3.55 -32.40
CA SER A 11 40.36 2.71 -31.56
C SER A 11 39.17 2.15 -32.35
N PHE A 12 38.69 0.98 -31.95
CA PHE A 12 37.53 0.34 -32.59
C PHE A 12 36.31 1.26 -32.68
N SER A 13 36.09 2.08 -31.65
CA SER A 13 34.99 3.05 -31.61
C SER A 13 35.12 4.10 -32.72
N ALA A 14 36.30 4.69 -32.90
CA ALA A 14 36.53 5.69 -33.94
C ALA A 14 36.34 5.12 -35.35
N ILE A 15 36.83 3.90 -35.59
CA ILE A 15 36.68 3.23 -36.90
C ILE A 15 35.23 2.85 -37.17
N SER A 16 34.49 2.42 -36.13
CA SER A 16 33.07 2.06 -36.29
C SER A 16 32.25 3.28 -36.71
N THR A 17 32.46 4.42 -36.05
CA THR A 17 31.80 5.69 -36.39
C THR A 17 32.14 6.16 -37.82
N GLU A 18 33.41 6.06 -38.23
CA GLU A 18 33.81 6.44 -39.60
C GLU A 18 33.18 5.50 -40.64
N VAL A 19 33.12 4.19 -40.37
CA VAL A 19 32.46 3.22 -41.25
C VAL A 19 30.97 3.49 -41.34
N ASP A 20 30.30 3.75 -40.22
CA ASP A 20 28.87 4.08 -40.17
C ASP A 20 28.55 5.34 -40.99
N GLN A 21 29.40 6.37 -40.93
CA GLN A 21 29.28 7.57 -41.75
C GLN A 21 29.45 7.28 -43.25
N ILE A 22 30.44 6.46 -43.62
CA ILE A 22 30.72 6.12 -45.03
C ILE A 22 29.57 5.33 -45.66
N ILE A 23 28.95 4.43 -44.91
CA ILE A 23 27.84 3.60 -45.40
C ILE A 23 26.47 4.29 -45.27
N GLY A 24 26.42 5.53 -44.81
CA GLY A 24 25.17 6.29 -44.62
C GLY A 24 24.29 5.75 -43.49
N ASN A 25 24.87 5.01 -42.54
CA ASN A 25 24.18 4.51 -41.37
C ASN A 25 24.11 5.61 -40.30
N ASP A 26 22.95 6.26 -40.20
CA ASP A 26 22.68 7.28 -39.18
C ASP A 26 22.38 6.58 -37.84
N TYR A 27 23.38 5.88 -37.28
CA TYR A 27 23.25 5.17 -36.00
C TYR A 27 23.08 6.19 -34.87
N ARG A 28 21.82 6.50 -34.56
CA ARG A 28 21.47 7.26 -33.37
C ARG A 28 21.45 6.30 -32.22
N HIS A 29 22.31 6.53 -31.23
CA HIS A 29 22.22 5.81 -29.97
C HIS A 29 20.90 6.20 -29.31
N GLU A 30 19.83 5.44 -29.58
CA GLU A 30 18.61 5.54 -28.81
C GLU A 30 18.99 5.22 -27.37
N LYS A 31 18.86 6.23 -26.50
CA LYS A 31 18.94 5.99 -25.05
C LYS A 31 17.78 5.06 -24.72
N ILE A 32 18.06 3.76 -24.66
CA ILE A 32 17.16 2.79 -24.06
C ILE A 32 16.76 3.38 -22.71
N PRO A 33 15.45 3.58 -22.42
CA PRO A 33 15.02 4.23 -21.20
C PRO A 33 15.68 3.53 -20.03
N VAL A 34 16.61 4.24 -19.39
CA VAL A 34 17.22 3.80 -18.16
C VAL A 34 16.05 3.57 -17.20
N HIS A 35 15.80 2.32 -16.77
CA HIS A 35 14.75 2.02 -15.78
C HIS A 35 14.72 3.14 -14.76
N SER A 36 13.60 3.88 -14.68
CA SER A 36 13.54 5.10 -13.90
C SER A 36 14.00 4.82 -12.47
N SER A 37 14.57 5.81 -11.79
CA SER A 37 15.03 5.66 -10.40
C SER A 37 13.96 5.01 -9.51
N ALA A 38 12.67 5.27 -9.81
CA ALA A 38 11.51 4.63 -9.20
C ALA A 38 11.44 3.11 -9.48
N ALA A 39 11.63 2.65 -10.73
CA ALA A 39 11.60 1.23 -11.06
C ALA A 39 12.70 0.43 -10.33
N ARG A 40 13.93 0.95 -10.26
CA ARG A 40 15.00 0.31 -9.47
C ARG A 40 14.69 0.30 -7.97
N LEU A 41 14.12 1.40 -7.45
CA LEU A 41 13.70 1.49 -6.06
C LEU A 41 12.59 0.48 -5.74
N ARG A 42 11.61 0.29 -6.64
CA ARG A 42 10.57 -0.76 -6.53
C ARG A 42 11.20 -2.13 -6.44
N GLN A 43 12.03 -2.49 -7.41
CA GLN A 43 12.62 -3.82 -7.46
C GLN A 43 13.45 -4.11 -6.20
N ARG A 44 14.23 -3.14 -5.73
CA ARG A 44 14.99 -3.26 -4.48
C ARG A 44 14.07 -3.41 -3.26
N THR A 45 12.94 -2.69 -3.23
CA THR A 45 11.99 -2.75 -2.12
C THR A 45 11.27 -4.09 -2.08
N ILE A 46 10.80 -4.60 -3.22
CA ILE A 46 10.16 -5.92 -3.34
C ILE A 46 11.15 -7.01 -2.91
N SER A 47 12.36 -7.00 -3.47
CA SER A 47 13.41 -7.98 -3.11
C SER A 47 13.82 -7.90 -1.64
N LYS A 48 13.83 -6.71 -1.02
CA LYS A 48 14.07 -6.57 0.42
C LYS A 48 12.90 -7.16 1.20
N PHE A 49 11.68 -6.77 0.88
CA PHE A 49 10.47 -7.20 1.59
C PHE A 49 10.33 -8.72 1.65
N ALA A 50 10.58 -9.40 0.53
CA ALA A 50 10.53 -10.87 0.46
C ALA A 50 11.53 -11.59 1.38
N LYS A 51 12.61 -10.91 1.80
CA LYS A 51 13.67 -11.46 2.68
C LYS A 51 13.51 -11.06 4.15
N LEU A 52 12.54 -10.20 4.48
CA LEU A 52 12.31 -9.76 5.84
C LEU A 52 11.68 -10.86 6.68
N ALA A 53 11.92 -10.82 7.99
CA ALA A 53 11.38 -11.80 8.92
C ALA A 53 9.84 -11.72 8.99
N PRO A 54 9.15 -12.84 9.26
CA PRO A 54 7.73 -12.80 9.63
C PRO A 54 7.55 -12.06 10.96
N LEU A 55 6.30 -11.71 11.30
CA LEU A 55 6.01 -11.02 12.57
C LEU A 55 6.23 -11.89 13.80
N ARG A 56 5.80 -13.16 13.76
CA ARG A 56 5.80 -14.06 14.92
C ARG A 56 7.22 -14.20 15.49
N GLY A 57 7.34 -14.09 16.81
CA GLY A 57 8.63 -14.19 17.51
C GLY A 57 9.52 -12.94 17.38
N THR A 58 8.99 -11.81 16.93
CA THR A 58 9.73 -10.54 16.83
C THR A 58 9.12 -9.46 17.72
N ALA A 59 9.89 -8.41 18.01
CA ALA A 59 9.39 -7.22 18.70
C ALA A 59 8.22 -6.53 17.96
N GLY A 60 8.09 -6.76 16.64
CA GLY A 60 6.93 -6.31 15.88
C GLY A 60 5.63 -7.01 16.25
N ALA A 61 5.69 -8.30 16.62
CA ALA A 61 4.54 -8.99 17.19
C ALA A 61 4.23 -8.51 18.61
N GLY A 62 5.27 -8.29 19.43
CA GLY A 62 5.10 -7.69 20.76
C GLY A 62 4.43 -6.32 20.71
N TYR A 63 4.84 -5.46 19.77
CA TYR A 63 4.18 -4.18 19.52
C TYR A 63 2.69 -4.31 19.21
N LEU A 64 2.31 -5.21 18.29
CA LEU A 64 0.90 -5.42 17.96
C LEU A 64 0.14 -6.02 19.15
N GLN A 65 0.78 -6.89 19.94
CA GLN A 65 0.20 -7.47 21.14
C GLN A 65 -0.08 -6.42 22.23
N HIS A 66 0.83 -5.48 22.46
CA HIS A 66 0.61 -4.34 23.36
C HIS A 66 -0.57 -3.46 22.91
N ARG A 67 -0.87 -3.46 21.61
CA ARG A 67 -2.04 -2.80 21.02
C ARG A 67 -3.29 -3.69 21.01
N GLY A 68 -3.29 -4.81 21.74
CA GLY A 68 -4.41 -5.76 21.83
C GLY A 68 -4.59 -6.68 20.61
N ILE A 69 -3.72 -6.56 19.59
CA ILE A 69 -3.84 -7.30 18.33
C ILE A 69 -3.05 -8.62 18.46
N THR A 70 -3.78 -9.73 18.50
CA THR A 70 -3.22 -11.09 18.62
C THR A 70 -3.38 -11.91 17.34
N ARG A 71 -4.37 -11.55 16.49
CA ARG A 71 -4.61 -12.19 15.19
C ARG A 71 -3.80 -11.50 14.09
N LEU A 72 -2.60 -12.01 13.86
CA LEU A 72 -1.65 -11.46 12.89
C LEU A 72 -1.90 -11.99 11.45
N PRO A 73 -1.66 -11.17 10.42
CA PRO A 73 -1.66 -11.64 9.03
C PRO A 73 -0.44 -12.54 8.79
N ALA A 74 -0.55 -13.48 7.84
CA ALA A 74 0.53 -14.43 7.57
C ALA A 74 1.79 -13.73 7.03
N ASP A 75 1.66 -13.00 5.92
CA ASP A 75 2.81 -12.53 5.14
C ASP A 75 2.78 -11.07 4.70
N ALA A 76 1.64 -10.39 4.84
CA ALA A 76 1.47 -9.03 4.32
C ALA A 76 2.22 -7.95 5.11
N ILE A 77 2.61 -8.27 6.35
CA ILE A 77 3.43 -7.40 7.19
C ILE A 77 4.67 -8.18 7.59
N ARG A 78 5.84 -7.57 7.40
CA ARG A 78 7.14 -8.15 7.71
C ARG A 78 7.90 -7.31 8.72
N PHE A 79 8.76 -7.94 9.50
CA PHE A 79 9.61 -7.27 10.49
C PHE A 79 11.00 -6.99 9.91
N CYS A 80 11.47 -5.75 10.09
CA CYS A 80 12.82 -5.32 9.77
C CYS A 80 13.54 -4.96 11.08
N ASP A 81 14.59 -5.71 11.41
CA ASP A 81 15.39 -5.52 12.62
C ASP A 81 16.20 -4.21 12.62
N LYS A 82 16.66 -3.80 11.43
CA LYS A 82 17.56 -2.65 11.23
C LYS A 82 17.06 -1.74 10.11
N GLN A 83 16.36 -0.69 10.53
CA GLN A 83 15.87 0.38 9.68
C GLN A 83 16.50 1.72 10.05
N ARG A 84 17.38 2.24 9.18
CA ARG A 84 17.95 3.58 9.34
C ARG A 84 16.90 4.66 9.10
N HIS A 85 16.80 5.63 10.00
CA HIS A 85 15.97 6.82 9.87
C HIS A 85 16.59 7.97 10.66
N ALA A 86 16.72 9.16 10.05
CA ALA A 86 17.27 10.36 10.71
C ALA A 86 18.56 10.11 11.53
N GLY A 87 19.52 9.35 10.98
CA GLY A 87 20.80 9.05 11.64
C GLY A 87 20.78 7.95 12.71
N LYS A 88 19.60 7.49 13.17
CA LYS A 88 19.45 6.38 14.12
C LYS A 88 18.99 5.09 13.42
N VAL A 89 19.25 3.94 14.05
CA VAL A 89 18.74 2.63 13.63
C VAL A 89 17.56 2.25 14.51
N TYR A 90 16.43 1.96 13.87
CA TYR A 90 15.19 1.51 14.49
C TYR A 90 14.87 0.09 14.03
N GLN A 91 13.86 -0.52 14.66
CA GLN A 91 13.15 -1.64 14.07
C GLN A 91 11.96 -1.10 13.24
N ALA A 92 11.35 -1.91 12.39
CA ALA A 92 10.20 -1.46 11.63
C ALA A 92 9.25 -2.59 11.22
N LEU A 93 7.96 -2.29 11.23
CA LEU A 93 6.98 -3.05 10.46
C LEU A 93 7.01 -2.54 9.02
N TYR A 94 7.13 -3.46 8.07
CA TYR A 94 7.10 -3.21 6.65
C TYR A 94 5.80 -3.75 6.06
N ALA A 95 5.14 -2.96 5.22
CA ALA A 95 3.99 -3.39 4.44
C ALA A 95 4.02 -2.75 3.06
N LEU A 96 3.54 -3.48 2.05
CA LEU A 96 3.48 -3.01 0.67
C LEU A 96 2.03 -2.64 0.33
N ALA A 97 1.84 -1.45 -0.22
CA ALA A 97 0.54 -1.01 -0.74
C ALA A 97 0.56 -1.04 -2.26
N THR A 98 -0.39 -1.76 -2.84
CA THR A 98 -0.54 -1.92 -4.29
C THR A 98 -1.86 -1.32 -4.77
N ASP A 99 -1.95 -0.95 -6.04
CA ASP A 99 -3.22 -0.50 -6.65
C ASP A 99 -4.11 -1.69 -7.10
N ASP A 100 -5.23 -1.40 -7.77
CA ASP A 100 -6.15 -2.38 -8.33
C ASP A 100 -5.54 -3.29 -9.42
N LYS A 101 -4.39 -2.90 -10.00
CA LYS A 101 -3.63 -3.69 -10.98
C LYS A 101 -2.54 -4.56 -10.35
N GLY A 102 -2.32 -4.41 -9.04
CA GLY A 102 -1.28 -5.13 -8.31
C GLY A 102 0.09 -4.45 -8.36
N GLU A 103 0.18 -3.24 -8.91
CA GLU A 103 1.43 -2.49 -8.99
C GLU A 103 1.80 -1.87 -7.65
N LEU A 104 3.07 -1.96 -7.25
CA LEU A 104 3.55 -1.40 -5.98
C LEU A 104 3.55 0.13 -6.03
N CYS A 105 2.69 0.76 -5.22
CA CYS A 105 2.55 2.22 -5.13
C CYS A 105 3.32 2.80 -3.95
N TYR A 106 3.28 2.15 -2.79
CA TYR A 106 3.93 2.65 -1.57
C TYR A 106 4.55 1.56 -0.72
N LEU A 107 5.68 1.91 -0.10
CA LEU A 107 6.18 1.21 1.07
C LEU A 107 5.65 1.91 2.32
N HIS A 108 4.87 1.21 3.13
CA HIS A 108 4.46 1.66 4.45
C HIS A 108 5.41 1.11 5.52
N ARG A 109 5.85 1.99 6.42
CA ARG A 109 6.75 1.66 7.54
C ARG A 109 6.23 2.25 8.85
N THR A 110 6.08 1.38 9.84
CA THR A 110 5.91 1.80 11.24
C THR A 110 7.24 1.58 11.93
N LEU A 111 7.93 2.65 12.31
CA LEU A 111 9.21 2.57 13.02
C LEU A 111 8.96 2.24 14.50
N LEU A 112 9.79 1.36 15.05
CA LEU A 112 9.67 0.83 16.40
C LEU A 112 10.98 1.03 17.19
N GLU A 113 10.84 1.25 18.49
CA GLU A 113 11.89 1.14 19.49
C GLU A 113 11.51 0.04 20.48
N GLY A 114 12.11 -1.13 20.32
CA GLY A 114 11.65 -2.34 21.01
C GLY A 114 10.23 -2.70 20.57
N GLU A 115 9.36 -2.96 21.53
CA GLU A 115 7.95 -3.30 21.30
C GLU A 115 7.03 -2.07 21.30
N HIS A 116 7.59 -0.86 21.17
CA HIS A 116 6.82 0.38 21.15
C HIS A 116 7.03 1.13 19.84
N LYS A 117 6.05 1.94 19.46
CA LYS A 117 6.16 2.85 18.31
C LYS A 117 7.25 3.89 18.60
N ALA A 118 8.14 4.11 17.64
CA ALA A 118 9.18 5.11 17.79
C ALA A 118 8.57 6.52 17.95
N PRO A 119 9.04 7.34 18.91
CA PRO A 119 8.46 8.65 19.23
C PRO A 119 8.93 9.73 18.23
N LEU A 120 8.56 9.58 16.96
CA LEU A 120 9.02 10.43 15.86
C LEU A 120 8.06 11.59 15.53
N GLY A 121 6.99 11.76 16.32
CA GLY A 121 5.91 12.69 16.05
C GLY A 121 5.05 12.30 14.84
N GLU A 122 3.99 13.06 14.58
CA GLU A 122 3.07 12.82 13.46
C GLU A 122 3.67 13.15 12.08
N SER A 123 4.70 14.01 12.04
CA SER A 123 5.35 14.46 10.81
C SER A 123 6.27 13.41 10.18
N ALA A 124 6.60 12.33 10.89
CA ALA A 124 7.42 11.25 10.35
C ALA A 124 6.67 10.53 9.22
N LYS A 125 7.12 10.76 7.97
CA LYS A 125 6.54 10.10 6.78
C LYS A 125 6.65 8.58 6.89
N ARG A 126 5.53 7.94 7.24
CA ARG A 126 5.38 6.47 7.32
C ARG A 126 5.39 5.81 5.95
N GLN A 127 4.99 6.55 4.92
CA GLN A 127 4.90 6.07 3.54
C GLN A 127 6.03 6.63 2.68
N LYS A 128 6.57 5.78 1.79
CA LYS A 128 7.48 6.18 0.73
C LYS A 128 6.89 5.78 -0.62
N SER A 129 6.73 6.75 -1.51
CA SER A 129 6.30 6.53 -2.89
C SER A 129 7.25 5.59 -3.62
N MET A 130 6.67 4.67 -4.38
CA MET A 130 7.35 3.66 -5.19
C MET A 130 7.09 3.87 -6.69
N GLN A 131 6.27 4.85 -7.04
CA GLN A 131 5.90 5.22 -8.41
C GLN A 131 6.16 6.70 -8.63
N GLU A 132 6.15 7.11 -9.89
CA GLU A 132 6.17 8.51 -10.30
C GLU A 132 4.83 9.18 -9.95
N GLU A 133 4.85 10.49 -9.73
CA GLU A 133 3.70 11.24 -9.23
C GLU A 133 2.47 11.12 -10.16
N ASN A 134 2.68 11.24 -11.47
CA ASN A 134 1.63 11.04 -12.47
C ASN A 134 0.97 9.66 -12.36
N TYR A 135 1.74 8.61 -12.08
CA TYR A 135 1.16 7.28 -11.88
C TYR A 135 0.27 7.24 -10.63
N LEU A 136 0.76 7.83 -9.53
CA LEU A 136 0.07 7.83 -8.24
C LEU A 136 -1.22 8.66 -8.25
N GLU A 137 -1.28 9.70 -9.05
CA GLU A 137 -2.49 10.52 -9.22
C GLU A 137 -3.68 9.68 -9.70
N TYR A 138 -3.43 8.78 -10.66
CA TYR A 138 -4.42 7.91 -11.28
C TYR A 138 -4.48 6.50 -10.67
N ALA A 139 -3.64 6.19 -9.67
CA ALA A 139 -3.70 4.92 -8.96
C ALA A 139 -5.02 4.78 -8.20
N ARG A 140 -5.70 3.66 -8.40
CA ARG A 140 -7.01 3.37 -7.77
C ARG A 140 -6.89 2.24 -6.77
N SER A 141 -7.76 2.25 -5.76
CA SER A 141 -7.81 1.21 -4.73
C SER A 141 -6.44 0.86 -4.13
N VAL A 142 -5.60 1.87 -3.89
CA VAL A 142 -4.32 1.69 -3.22
C VAL A 142 -4.58 1.16 -1.82
N ALA A 143 -4.08 -0.05 -1.54
CA ALA A 143 -4.31 -0.71 -0.27
C ALA A 143 -3.19 -1.70 0.08
N ILE A 144 -2.96 -1.87 1.37
CA ILE A 144 -2.20 -2.95 1.96
C ILE A 144 -3.16 -4.14 2.11
N ARG A 145 -3.02 -5.12 1.22
CA ARG A 145 -3.89 -6.31 1.14
C ARG A 145 -3.44 -7.36 2.15
N MET A 146 -3.91 -7.23 3.39
CA MET A 146 -3.44 -8.08 4.50
C MET A 146 -4.02 -9.49 4.52
N PHE A 147 -5.15 -9.69 3.84
CA PHE A 147 -5.91 -10.93 3.80
C PHE A 147 -6.44 -11.19 2.38
N PRO A 148 -6.75 -12.43 1.99
CA PRO A 148 -7.34 -12.71 0.68
C PRO A 148 -8.71 -12.03 0.52
N VAL A 149 -9.11 -11.80 -0.74
CA VAL A 149 -10.46 -11.33 -1.07
C VAL A 149 -11.49 -12.37 -0.60
N SER A 150 -12.60 -11.88 -0.04
CA SER A 150 -13.72 -12.69 0.42
C SER A 150 -15.04 -12.04 -0.02
N SER A 151 -16.16 -12.78 0.04
CA SER A 151 -17.48 -12.24 -0.29
C SER A 151 -17.87 -11.05 0.60
N THR A 152 -17.34 -11.01 1.83
CA THR A 152 -17.35 -9.83 2.71
C THR A 152 -15.93 -9.33 2.91
N LEU A 153 -15.67 -8.08 2.56
CA LEU A 153 -14.36 -7.45 2.68
C LEU A 153 -14.48 -6.17 3.51
N GLY A 154 -13.58 -6.00 4.47
CA GLY A 154 -13.41 -4.77 5.25
C GLY A 154 -12.31 -3.89 4.68
N ILE A 155 -12.44 -2.58 4.86
CA ILE A 155 -11.33 -1.62 4.72
C ILE A 155 -11.28 -0.69 5.95
N ALA A 156 -10.09 -0.29 6.37
CA ALA A 156 -9.86 0.74 7.38
C ALA A 156 -8.66 1.62 6.99
N GLU A 157 -8.49 2.78 7.64
CA GLU A 157 -7.40 3.71 7.31
C GLU A 157 -6.02 3.10 7.64
N GLY A 158 -5.81 2.71 8.90
CA GLY A 158 -4.53 2.20 9.41
C GLY A 158 -4.39 0.68 9.42
N ILE A 159 -3.14 0.20 9.49
CA ILE A 159 -2.82 -1.23 9.69
C ILE A 159 -3.37 -1.72 11.05
N GLU A 160 -3.10 -0.98 12.12
CA GLU A 160 -3.55 -1.32 13.49
C GLU A 160 -5.08 -1.42 13.56
N THR A 161 -5.76 -0.42 13.02
CA THR A 161 -7.22 -0.34 12.91
C THR A 161 -7.78 -1.52 12.10
N ALA A 162 -7.24 -1.78 10.91
CA ALA A 162 -7.69 -2.89 10.05
C ALA A 162 -7.49 -4.27 10.69
N LEU A 163 -6.36 -4.50 11.37
CA LEU A 163 -6.13 -5.74 12.12
C LEU A 163 -7.08 -5.87 13.32
N SER A 164 -7.40 -4.77 13.99
CA SER A 164 -8.38 -4.74 15.08
C SER A 164 -9.77 -5.11 14.57
N CYS A 165 -10.21 -4.56 13.44
CA CYS A 165 -11.46 -4.92 12.79
C CYS A 165 -11.52 -6.40 12.38
N TYR A 166 -10.43 -6.95 11.80
CA TYR A 166 -10.34 -8.37 11.49
C TYR A 166 -10.49 -9.24 12.74
N GLN A 167 -9.87 -8.84 13.85
CA GLN A 167 -9.94 -9.57 15.11
C GLN A 167 -11.35 -9.53 15.73
N ILE A 168 -11.99 -8.36 15.75
CA ILE A 168 -13.31 -8.15 16.35
C ILE A 168 -14.42 -8.80 15.52
N TYR A 169 -14.40 -8.60 14.20
CA TYR A 169 -15.51 -8.98 13.33
C TYR A 169 -15.29 -10.27 12.54
N GLY A 170 -14.07 -10.81 12.51
CA GLY A 170 -13.73 -11.96 11.67
C GLY A 170 -13.79 -11.68 10.16
N VAL A 171 -13.86 -10.41 9.76
CA VAL A 171 -13.94 -9.98 8.36
C VAL A 171 -12.55 -9.64 7.84
N ASN A 172 -12.13 -10.27 6.74
CA ASN A 172 -10.87 -9.94 6.07
C ASN A 172 -10.80 -8.43 5.78
N THR A 173 -9.85 -7.73 6.38
CA THR A 173 -9.82 -6.26 6.34
C THR A 173 -8.49 -5.73 5.80
N TRP A 174 -8.55 -4.82 4.83
CA TRP A 174 -7.38 -4.18 4.24
C TRP A 174 -7.15 -2.78 4.82
N ALA A 175 -5.90 -2.31 4.80
CA ALA A 175 -5.57 -0.95 5.20
C ALA A 175 -5.37 -0.06 3.97
N VAL A 176 -6.08 1.06 3.87
CA VAL A 176 -5.98 2.00 2.73
C VAL A 176 -4.99 3.14 2.97
N MET A 177 -4.31 3.15 4.11
CA MET A 177 -3.24 4.08 4.53
C MET A 177 -3.68 5.51 4.87
N ASN A 178 -4.67 6.07 4.18
CA ASN A 178 -5.24 7.39 4.49
C ASN A 178 -6.66 7.55 3.93
N SER A 179 -7.37 8.54 4.44
CA SER A 179 -8.71 8.93 3.99
C SER A 179 -8.81 9.25 2.48
N ASN A 180 -7.77 9.79 1.83
CA ASN A 180 -7.81 10.06 0.38
C ASN A 180 -7.86 8.77 -0.45
N PHE A 181 -7.09 7.75 -0.07
CA PHE A 181 -7.15 6.44 -0.72
C PHE A 181 -8.43 5.68 -0.38
N MET A 182 -9.00 5.88 0.81
CA MET A 182 -10.31 5.33 1.17
C MET A 182 -11.40 5.75 0.18
N LYS A 183 -11.49 7.05 -0.13
CA LYS A 183 -12.45 7.61 -1.10
C LYS A 183 -12.33 6.98 -2.48
N LYS A 184 -11.09 6.78 -2.93
CA LYS A 184 -10.75 6.19 -4.23
C LYS A 184 -10.90 4.67 -4.28
N PHE A 185 -11.15 4.01 -3.14
CA PHE A 185 -11.24 2.55 -3.09
C PHE A 185 -12.46 2.04 -3.87
N ARG A 186 -12.25 0.97 -4.63
CA ARG A 186 -13.27 0.19 -5.32
C ARG A 186 -13.12 -1.27 -4.95
N ALA A 187 -14.23 -1.88 -4.55
CA ALA A 187 -14.28 -3.28 -4.15
C ALA A 187 -13.82 -4.18 -5.31
N PRO A 188 -12.92 -5.15 -5.06
CA PRO A 188 -12.51 -6.12 -6.07
C PRO A 188 -13.66 -7.06 -6.45
N ALA A 189 -13.51 -7.76 -7.58
CA ALA A 189 -14.47 -8.75 -8.04
C ALA A 189 -14.74 -9.83 -6.98
N GLY A 190 -15.98 -10.32 -6.92
CA GLY A 190 -16.43 -11.32 -5.96
C GLY A 190 -16.88 -10.75 -4.60
N VAL A 191 -16.56 -9.50 -4.26
CA VAL A 191 -17.05 -8.87 -3.03
C VAL A 191 -18.53 -8.52 -3.18
N LYS A 192 -19.36 -9.09 -2.30
CA LYS A 192 -20.81 -8.84 -2.22
C LYS A 192 -21.17 -7.87 -1.08
N HIS A 193 -20.34 -7.80 -0.03
CA HIS A 193 -20.50 -6.87 1.08
C HIS A 193 -19.18 -6.16 1.38
N LEU A 194 -19.15 -4.85 1.20
CA LEU A 194 -18.02 -4.02 1.64
C LEU A 194 -18.33 -3.44 3.02
N VAL A 195 -17.42 -3.56 3.98
CA VAL A 195 -17.49 -2.89 5.28
C VAL A 195 -16.41 -1.82 5.31
N VAL A 196 -16.80 -0.56 5.45
CA VAL A 196 -15.88 0.57 5.61
C VAL A 196 -15.84 0.93 7.09
N PHE A 197 -14.70 0.64 7.72
CA PHE A 197 -14.42 1.00 9.11
C PHE A 197 -13.80 2.39 9.13
N ALA A 198 -14.56 3.36 9.62
CA ALA A 198 -14.19 4.76 9.67
C ALA A 198 -13.70 5.14 11.07
N ASP A 199 -12.69 6.00 11.11
CA ASP A 199 -12.20 6.59 12.35
C ASP A 199 -13.11 7.75 12.78
N MET A 200 -13.28 7.92 14.08
CA MET A 200 -14.03 9.02 14.68
C MET A 200 -13.08 10.18 15.01
N ASP A 201 -13.06 11.18 14.13
CA ASP A 201 -12.42 12.47 14.39
C ASP A 201 -13.50 13.55 14.56
N ARG A 202 -13.73 13.95 15.82
CA ARG A 202 -14.73 14.96 16.19
C ARG A 202 -14.38 16.37 15.71
N HIS A 203 -13.14 16.62 15.31
CA HIS A 203 -12.67 17.94 14.90
C HIS A 203 -12.71 18.14 13.39
N SER A 204 -12.46 17.09 12.60
CA SER A 204 -12.39 17.20 11.14
C SER A 204 -13.47 16.43 10.38
N ALA A 205 -14.11 15.43 11.01
CA ALA A 205 -15.01 14.47 10.35
C ALA A 205 -14.40 13.75 9.12
N THR A 206 -13.08 13.80 8.94
CA THR A 206 -12.40 13.35 7.71
C THR A 206 -12.63 11.87 7.43
N GLY A 207 -12.47 11.01 8.45
CA GLY A 207 -12.64 9.56 8.32
C GLY A 207 -14.07 9.17 7.93
N GLN A 208 -15.08 9.76 8.59
CA GLN A 208 -16.49 9.53 8.26
C GLN A 208 -16.81 10.02 6.85
N ALA A 209 -16.42 11.25 6.48
CA ALA A 209 -16.64 11.80 5.15
C ALA A 209 -16.05 10.89 4.06
N ALA A 210 -14.80 10.44 4.25
CA ALA A 210 -14.14 9.52 3.34
C ALA A 210 -14.86 8.16 3.23
N ALA A 211 -15.39 7.65 4.34
CA ALA A 211 -16.09 6.38 4.36
C ALA A 211 -17.44 6.43 3.63
N PHE A 212 -18.23 7.50 3.83
CA PHE A 212 -19.49 7.69 3.11
C PHE A 212 -19.26 7.97 1.62
N GLU A 213 -18.22 8.72 1.26
CA GLU A 213 -17.83 8.93 -0.14
C GLU A 213 -17.42 7.59 -0.80
N CYS A 214 -16.63 6.76 -0.10
CA CYS A 214 -16.27 5.42 -0.53
C CYS A 214 -17.52 4.53 -0.74
N ALA A 215 -18.45 4.55 0.22
CA ALA A 215 -19.69 3.79 0.14
C ALA A 215 -20.55 4.21 -1.05
N HIS A 216 -20.78 5.51 -1.20
CA HIS A 216 -21.53 6.08 -2.31
C HIS A 216 -20.94 5.66 -3.66
N ALA A 217 -19.63 5.82 -3.83
CA ALA A 217 -18.97 5.53 -5.09
C ALA A 217 -18.95 4.03 -5.44
N ASN A 218 -18.88 3.15 -4.43
CA ASN A 218 -18.97 1.71 -4.63
C ASN A 218 -20.39 1.22 -4.95
N LEU A 219 -21.42 1.86 -4.38
CA LEU A 219 -22.82 1.57 -4.69
C LEU A 219 -23.18 1.94 -6.14
N LEU A 220 -22.57 3.00 -6.69
CA LEU A 220 -22.80 3.41 -8.08
C LEU A 220 -21.92 2.70 -9.10
N ALA A 221 -20.78 2.16 -8.69
CA ALA A 221 -19.87 1.47 -9.60
C ALA A 221 -20.44 0.14 -10.11
N LYS A 222 -20.09 -0.22 -11.35
CA LYS A 222 -20.38 -1.56 -11.90
C LYS A 222 -19.46 -2.59 -11.23
N ASN A 223 -20.00 -3.30 -10.25
CA ASN A 223 -19.31 -4.31 -9.44
C ASN A 223 -20.33 -5.29 -8.84
N ASP A 224 -19.80 -6.29 -8.15
CA ASP A 224 -20.53 -7.40 -7.53
C ASP A 224 -21.30 -7.05 -6.24
N LEU A 225 -21.15 -5.84 -5.71
CA LEU A 225 -21.69 -5.49 -4.40
C LEU A 225 -23.21 -5.58 -4.35
N LEU A 226 -23.71 -6.10 -3.23
CA LEU A 226 -25.11 -6.08 -2.85
C LEU A 226 -25.37 -5.04 -1.77
N LYS A 227 -24.39 -4.80 -0.89
CA LYS A 227 -24.48 -3.80 0.18
C LYS A 227 -23.12 -3.26 0.62
N VAL A 228 -23.14 -2.08 1.23
CA VAL A 228 -22.02 -1.47 1.93
C VAL A 228 -22.43 -1.14 3.35
N SER A 229 -21.65 -1.55 4.35
CA SER A 229 -21.79 -1.07 5.74
C SER A 229 -20.72 -0.03 6.02
N VAL A 230 -21.08 1.08 6.65
CA VAL A 230 -20.13 2.01 7.26
C VAL A 230 -20.22 1.85 8.77
N ARG A 231 -19.10 1.57 9.43
CA ARG A 231 -19.02 1.35 10.88
C ARG A 231 -17.99 2.28 11.51
N TRP A 232 -18.27 2.80 12.69
CA TRP A 232 -17.35 3.65 13.44
C TRP A 232 -17.58 3.54 14.94
N PRO A 233 -16.53 3.59 15.78
CA PRO A 233 -16.68 3.71 17.22
C PRO A 233 -17.17 5.11 17.61
N ASP A 234 -17.74 5.25 18.80
CA ASP A 234 -18.14 6.56 19.34
C ASP A 234 -16.91 7.46 19.59
N ASN A 235 -15.71 6.90 19.75
CA ASN A 235 -14.45 7.60 19.98
C ASN A 235 -13.26 6.92 19.28
N GLY A 236 -12.31 7.73 18.79
CA GLY A 236 -11.03 7.26 18.26
C GLY A 236 -11.16 6.31 17.07
N ASP A 237 -10.30 5.31 17.01
CA ASP A 237 -10.34 4.27 15.98
C ASP A 237 -10.71 2.87 16.54
N PHE A 238 -10.80 1.86 15.66
CA PHE A 238 -11.12 0.49 16.09
C PHE A 238 -10.01 -0.17 16.93
N ASN A 239 -8.78 0.35 16.92
CA ASN A 239 -7.75 -0.14 17.83
C ASN A 239 -7.88 0.47 19.23
N ASP A 240 -8.31 1.73 19.35
CA ASP A 240 -8.70 2.33 20.62
C ASP A 240 -9.91 1.58 21.20
N MET A 241 -10.92 1.31 20.38
CA MET A 241 -12.08 0.49 20.75
C MET A 241 -11.68 -0.92 21.23
N LEU A 242 -10.74 -1.57 20.54
CA LEU A 242 -10.26 -2.90 20.92
C LEU A 242 -9.60 -2.91 22.32
N GLN A 243 -8.85 -1.85 22.63
CA GLN A 243 -8.07 -1.77 23.88
C GLN A 243 -8.93 -1.31 25.07
N ASN A 244 -9.82 -0.35 24.85
CA ASN A 244 -10.54 0.34 25.92
C ASN A 244 -12.01 -0.08 26.04
N GLY A 245 -12.55 -0.75 25.02
CA GLY A 245 -13.99 -0.94 24.83
C GLY A 245 -14.65 0.35 24.36
N ASP A 246 -15.59 0.25 23.40
CA ASP A 246 -16.43 1.37 23.00
C ASP A 246 -17.71 0.86 22.34
N GLN A 247 -18.71 1.75 22.20
CA GLN A 247 -19.88 1.50 21.38
C GLN A 247 -19.55 1.73 19.90
N VAL A 248 -20.09 0.88 19.03
CA VAL A 248 -19.93 0.99 17.58
C VAL A 248 -21.27 1.30 16.94
N ARG A 249 -21.28 2.28 16.05
CA ARG A 249 -22.42 2.61 15.20
C ARG A 249 -22.25 1.97 13.84
N GLU A 250 -23.38 1.67 13.20
CA GLU A 250 -23.41 1.13 11.85
C GLU A 250 -24.52 1.81 11.04
N LEU A 251 -24.22 2.10 9.78
CA LEU A 251 -25.21 2.37 8.74
C LEU A 251 -24.98 1.42 7.56
N VAL A 252 -26.07 0.83 7.07
CA VAL A 252 -26.04 -0.14 5.97
C VAL A 252 -26.78 0.42 4.78
N PHE A 253 -26.16 0.35 3.61
CA PHE A 253 -26.70 0.77 2.33
C PHE A 253 -26.78 -0.41 1.37
N THR A 254 -27.91 -0.59 0.71
CA THR A 254 -28.11 -1.66 -0.27
C THR A 254 -28.00 -1.12 -1.70
N LYS A 255 -27.35 -1.88 -2.58
CA LYS A 255 -27.27 -1.54 -3.99
C LYS A 255 -28.62 -1.77 -4.65
N LYS A 256 -29.12 -0.79 -5.41
CA LYS A 256 -30.34 -0.95 -6.21
C LYS A 256 -30.09 -2.04 -7.24
N GLN A 257 -30.91 -3.10 -7.24
CA GLN A 257 -30.88 -4.09 -8.30
C GLN A 257 -31.37 -3.40 -9.58
N GLN A 258 -30.57 -3.44 -10.65
CA GLN A 258 -31.06 -3.07 -11.97
C GLN A 258 -32.06 -4.15 -12.38
N VAL A 259 -33.35 -3.79 -12.40
CA VAL A 259 -34.36 -4.62 -13.06
C VAL A 259 -33.92 -4.70 -14.51
N ALA A 260 -33.62 -5.89 -15.00
CA ALA A 260 -33.30 -6.10 -16.41
C ALA A 260 -34.53 -5.65 -17.23
N ALA A 261 -34.33 -4.59 -18.01
CA ALA A 261 -35.29 -4.13 -19.01
C ALA A 261 -35.12 -4.94 -20.30
#